data_AF-A0A661F769-F1
#
_entry.id   AF-A0A661F769-F1
#
_cell.length_a   1.000
_cell.length_b   1.000
_cell.length_c   1.000
_cell.angle_alpha   90.00
_cell.angle_beta   90.00
_cell.angle_gamma   90.00
#
_symmetry.space_group_name_H-M   'P 1'
#
loop_
_entity.id
_entity.type
_entity.pdbx_description
1 polymer ?
#
loop_
_entity_poly.entity_id
_entity_poly.type
_entity_poly.pdbx_seq_one_letter_code
_entity_poly.pdbx_strand_id
1 'polypeptide(L)'
;MRGKSLSKDTNKHIELADGLAKSIREKYFRYEGFTLTSTAISEYHYLEADSNFRWLSVFLRFYDDYGRSVTTVVRAEYRLVEGKIIVESAIIMPLSSHNPRVKLYYVPVDKLSDQRFTKNSSYKEILWFVQEKAVAINIPEQVPHKRQNYWIFAFVTDRLAKDAKIELRASKSQKGLKGDNTKAKTLNFDNWFITRARGEFAFGQVDRVFYKVVYSSDSDVS
;
A
#
# COMPACT_ATOMS: atom_id res chain seq x y z
N MET A 1 29.39 -6.91 31.01
CA MET A 1 28.53 -8.03 30.57
C MET A 1 29.05 -8.55 29.25
N ARG A 2 29.52 -9.80 29.20
CA ARG A 2 30.04 -10.44 27.98
C ARG A 2 28.86 -10.94 27.15
N GLY A 3 28.68 -10.38 25.95
CA GLY A 3 27.72 -10.88 24.98
C GLY A 3 28.13 -12.30 24.56
N LYS A 4 27.30 -13.29 24.89
CA LYS A 4 27.46 -14.65 24.36
C LYS A 4 27.33 -14.58 22.84
N SER A 5 28.37 -15.03 22.15
CA SER A 5 28.33 -15.34 20.72
C SER A 5 27.21 -16.36 20.49
N LEU A 6 26.17 -15.94 19.75
CA LEU A 6 25.17 -16.85 19.20
C LEU A 6 25.89 -17.74 18.18
N SER A 7 25.98 -19.03 18.47
CA SER A 7 26.59 -20.03 17.58
C SER A 7 25.91 -20.01 16.22
N LYS A 8 26.73 -19.97 15.15
CA LYS A 8 26.32 -20.08 13.74
C LYS A 8 25.83 -21.49 13.39
N ASP A 9 24.79 -21.97 14.07
CA ASP A 9 24.14 -23.22 13.67
C ASP A 9 23.12 -22.90 12.57
N THR A 10 23.63 -22.82 11.34
CA THR A 10 22.94 -22.22 10.18
C THR A 10 22.12 -23.21 9.36
N ASN A 11 22.11 -24.49 9.75
CA ASN A 11 21.38 -25.55 9.05
C ASN A 11 20.20 -26.10 9.86
N LYS A 12 19.37 -25.22 10.43
CA LYS A 12 18.10 -25.68 10.99
C LYS A 12 17.13 -25.98 9.85
N HIS A 13 16.68 -27.22 9.77
CA HIS A 13 15.64 -27.63 8.82
C HIS A 13 14.28 -27.11 9.31
N ILE A 14 13.52 -26.47 8.43
CA ILE A 14 12.18 -25.96 8.73
C ILE A 14 11.16 -26.94 8.18
N GLU A 15 10.31 -27.48 9.05
CA GLU A 15 9.19 -28.36 8.71
C GLU A 15 7.87 -27.66 9.03
N LEU A 16 6.87 -27.86 8.18
CA LEU A 16 5.51 -27.39 8.41
C LEU A 16 4.67 -28.57 8.89
N ALA A 17 3.83 -28.36 9.91
CA ALA A 17 2.85 -29.36 10.32
C ALA A 17 1.93 -29.77 9.15
N ASP A 18 1.40 -30.99 9.21
CA ASP A 18 0.58 -31.55 8.15
C ASP A 18 -0.60 -30.63 7.79
N GLY A 19 -0.76 -30.36 6.49
CA GLY A 19 -1.83 -29.50 5.97
C GLY A 19 -1.61 -27.99 6.15
N LEU A 20 -0.63 -27.56 6.95
CA LEU A 20 -0.35 -26.15 7.21
C LEU A 20 0.03 -25.39 5.93
N ALA A 21 0.84 -26.02 5.05
CA ALA A 21 1.19 -25.41 3.76
C ALA A 21 -0.03 -25.03 2.90
N LYS A 22 -1.15 -25.75 3.04
CA LYS A 22 -2.39 -25.49 2.29
C LYS A 22 -3.23 -24.37 2.93
N SER A 23 -3.07 -24.13 4.23
CA SER A 23 -3.84 -23.14 5.00
C SER A 23 -3.13 -21.78 5.13
N ILE A 24 -1.80 -21.74 5.07
CA ILE A 24 -1.01 -20.49 5.08
C ILE A 24 -1.14 -19.80 3.72
N ARG A 25 -2.27 -19.10 3.53
CA ARG A 25 -2.49 -18.24 2.37
C ARG A 25 -3.47 -17.13 2.70
N GLU A 26 -3.28 -15.97 2.09
CA GLU A 26 -4.30 -14.94 2.10
C GLU A 26 -5.44 -15.34 1.14
N LYS A 27 -6.64 -15.58 1.69
CA LYS A 27 -7.75 -16.21 0.95
C LYS A 27 -8.17 -15.51 -0.35
N TYR A 28 -8.03 -14.18 -0.41
CA TYR A 28 -8.57 -13.36 -1.50
C TYR A 28 -7.48 -12.54 -2.21
N PHE A 29 -6.22 -12.92 -2.05
CA PHE A 29 -5.12 -12.17 -2.63
C PHE A 29 -4.02 -13.09 -3.10
N ARG A 30 -3.40 -12.71 -4.21
CA ARG A 30 -2.26 -13.41 -4.78
C ARG A 30 -1.11 -12.44 -4.90
N TYR A 31 0.08 -12.89 -4.51
CA TYR A 31 1.31 -12.11 -4.53
C TYR A 31 2.03 -12.17 -5.89
N GLU A 32 1.37 -12.65 -6.95
CA GLU A 32 1.97 -12.72 -8.28
C GLU A 32 2.31 -11.31 -8.79
N GLY A 33 3.54 -11.13 -9.30
CA GLY A 33 4.05 -9.82 -9.71
C GLY A 33 4.52 -8.93 -8.57
N PHE A 34 4.49 -9.41 -7.33
CA PHE A 34 5.05 -8.71 -6.17
C PHE A 34 6.35 -9.37 -5.71
N THR A 35 7.34 -8.54 -5.37
CA THR A 35 8.63 -8.93 -4.81
C THR A 35 8.67 -8.61 -3.33
N LEU A 36 9.13 -9.56 -2.50
CA LEU A 36 9.39 -9.32 -1.08
C LEU A 36 10.59 -8.39 -0.93
N THR A 37 10.40 -7.23 -0.31
CA THR A 37 11.45 -6.19 -0.19
C THR A 37 11.92 -5.98 1.25
N SER A 38 11.09 -6.31 2.23
CA SER A 38 11.40 -6.10 3.63
C SER A 38 10.72 -7.16 4.49
N THR A 39 11.44 -7.59 5.52
CA THR A 39 11.01 -8.53 6.55
C THR A 39 11.44 -7.96 7.89
N ALA A 40 10.51 -7.84 8.83
CA ALA A 40 10.80 -7.32 10.17
C ALA A 40 10.08 -8.17 11.21
N ILE A 41 10.80 -8.68 12.20
CA ILE A 41 10.21 -9.33 13.37
C ILE A 41 9.67 -8.23 14.27
N SER A 42 8.37 -8.24 14.55
CA SER A 42 7.72 -7.25 15.41
C SER A 42 7.60 -7.73 16.85
N GLU A 43 7.38 -9.03 17.03
CA GLU A 43 7.23 -9.66 18.33
C GLU A 43 7.92 -11.02 18.29
N TYR A 44 8.55 -11.37 19.42
CA TYR A 44 9.18 -12.66 19.60
C TYR A 44 9.03 -13.05 21.06
N HIS A 45 8.50 -14.24 21.29
CA HIS A 45 8.23 -14.73 22.62
C HIS A 45 8.58 -16.20 22.72
N TYR A 46 8.91 -16.60 23.94
CA TYR A 46 9.07 -17.99 24.34
C TYR A 46 8.22 -18.24 25.59
N LEU A 47 7.78 -19.48 25.77
CA LEU A 47 7.07 -19.89 26.97
C LEU A 47 8.08 -20.45 27.96
N GLU A 48 8.10 -19.95 29.20
CA GLU A 48 9.00 -20.48 30.23
C GLU A 48 8.67 -21.93 30.60
N ALA A 49 7.37 -22.27 30.61
CA ALA A 49 6.89 -23.62 30.88
C ALA A 49 7.23 -24.63 29.76
N ASP A 50 7.51 -24.15 28.54
CA ASP A 50 7.98 -24.98 27.43
C ASP A 50 9.12 -24.26 26.70
N SER A 51 10.35 -24.59 27.13
CA SER A 51 11.58 -24.02 26.59
C SER A 51 11.79 -24.29 25.10
N ASN A 52 11.00 -25.14 24.45
CA ASN A 52 11.07 -25.41 23.01
C ASN A 52 10.00 -24.65 22.22
N PHE A 53 8.92 -24.19 22.83
CA PHE A 53 7.85 -23.45 22.16
C PHE A 53 8.20 -21.98 21.98
N ARG A 54 7.95 -21.46 20.79
CA ARG A 54 8.13 -20.06 20.41
C ARG A 54 6.94 -19.57 19.62
N TRP A 55 6.65 -18.28 19.74
CA TRP A 55 5.80 -17.60 18.77
C TRP A 55 6.46 -16.29 18.33
N LEU A 56 6.22 -15.93 17.08
CA LEU A 56 6.74 -14.70 16.49
C LEU A 56 5.71 -14.04 15.57
N SER A 57 5.78 -12.72 15.50
CA SER A 57 5.06 -11.90 14.53
C SER A 57 6.07 -11.29 13.56
N VAL A 58 5.81 -11.40 12.25
CA VAL A 58 6.66 -10.83 11.20
C VAL A 58 5.83 -9.94 10.29
N PHE A 59 6.33 -8.74 10.02
CA PHE A 59 5.87 -7.92 8.92
C PHE A 59 6.62 -8.31 7.64
N LEU A 60 5.87 -8.66 6.61
CA LEU A 60 6.37 -8.85 5.26
C LEU A 60 5.85 -7.72 4.38
N ARG A 61 6.75 -7.02 3.69
CA ARG A 61 6.40 -5.94 2.77
C ARG A 61 6.83 -6.26 1.35
N PHE A 62 5.84 -6.20 0.47
CA PHE A 62 5.99 -6.54 -0.94
C PHE A 62 5.73 -5.33 -1.82
N TYR A 63 6.42 -5.27 -2.97
CA TYR A 63 6.22 -4.25 -3.99
C TYR A 63 6.12 -4.87 -5.38
N ASP A 64 5.33 -4.25 -6.26
CA ASP A 64 5.37 -4.54 -7.68
C ASP A 64 6.12 -3.46 -8.47
N ASP A 65 6.32 -3.71 -9.76
CA ASP A 65 7.04 -2.80 -10.67
C ASP A 65 6.32 -1.46 -10.90
N TYR A 66 5.05 -1.35 -10.51
CA TYR A 66 4.26 -0.11 -10.59
C TYR A 66 4.33 0.71 -9.30
N GLY A 67 5.03 0.19 -8.29
CA GLY A 67 5.22 0.79 -6.98
C GLY A 67 4.05 0.60 -6.03
N ARG A 68 3.08 -0.27 -6.36
CA ARG A 68 2.07 -0.72 -5.39
C ARG A 68 2.77 -1.52 -4.32
N SER A 69 2.29 -1.44 -3.08
CA SER A 69 2.76 -2.31 -2.01
C SER A 69 1.63 -2.98 -1.24
N VAL A 70 1.97 -4.16 -0.72
CA VAL A 70 1.18 -4.90 0.27
C VAL A 70 2.05 -5.12 1.48
N THR A 71 1.49 -4.89 2.67
CA THR A 71 2.09 -5.33 3.93
C THR A 71 1.20 -6.42 4.50
N THR A 72 1.82 -7.48 5.01
CA THR A 72 1.10 -8.54 5.73
C THR A 72 1.83 -8.89 7.00
N VAL A 73 1.07 -9.25 8.03
CA VAL A 73 1.58 -9.83 9.27
C VAL A 73 1.47 -11.35 9.15
N VAL A 74 2.57 -12.03 9.40
CA VAL A 74 2.59 -13.47 9.64
C VAL A 74 2.81 -13.68 11.12
N ARG A 75 1.85 -14.33 11.78
CA ARG A 75 2.03 -14.86 13.14
C ARG A 75 2.28 -16.34 13.03
N ALA A 76 3.37 -16.83 13.61
CA ALA A 76 3.73 -18.23 13.56
C ALA A 76 4.07 -18.74 14.96
N GLU A 77 3.55 -19.93 15.27
CA GLU A 77 3.90 -20.70 16.46
C GLU A 77 4.73 -21.91 16.01
N TYR A 78 5.83 -22.17 16.70
CA TYR A 78 6.73 -23.24 16.33
C TYR A 78 7.46 -23.84 17.53
N ARG A 79 7.92 -25.08 17.38
CA ARG A 79 8.78 -25.75 18.36
C ARG A 79 10.18 -26.01 17.80
N LEU A 80 11.15 -25.95 18.70
CA LEU A 80 12.52 -26.38 18.46
C LEU A 80 12.65 -27.86 18.84
N VAL A 81 12.97 -28.72 17.88
CA VAL A 81 13.13 -30.17 18.10
C VAL A 81 14.41 -30.61 17.41
N GLU A 82 15.43 -31.01 18.18
CA GLU A 82 16.67 -31.65 17.69
C GLU A 82 17.15 -31.19 16.29
N GLY A 83 17.60 -29.94 16.19
CA GLY A 83 18.13 -29.37 14.93
C GLY A 83 17.06 -28.94 13.92
N LYS A 84 15.77 -29.07 14.24
CA LYS A 84 14.63 -28.67 13.42
C LYS A 84 13.82 -27.54 14.06
N ILE A 85 13.11 -26.82 13.20
CA ILE A 85 12.05 -25.88 13.55
C ILE A 85 10.76 -26.45 12.96
N ILE A 86 9.82 -26.85 13.81
CA ILE A 86 8.51 -27.36 13.38
C ILE A 86 7.50 -26.23 13.57
N VAL A 87 7.00 -25.67 12.47
CA VAL A 87 5.93 -24.67 12.50
C VAL A 87 4.60 -25.38 12.69
N GLU A 88 3.96 -25.16 13.83
CA GLU A 88 2.73 -25.84 14.23
C GLU A 88 1.49 -25.09 13.72
N SER A 89 1.55 -23.76 13.78
CA SER A 89 0.47 -22.89 13.32
C SER A 89 1.05 -21.63 12.68
N ALA A 90 0.36 -21.10 11.68
CA ALA A 90 0.62 -19.75 11.23
C ALA A 90 -0.63 -19.10 10.64
N ILE A 91 -0.77 -17.80 10.84
CA ILE A 91 -1.87 -16.98 10.35
C ILE A 91 -1.28 -15.81 9.57
N ILE A 92 -1.86 -15.53 8.40
CA ILE A 92 -1.53 -14.40 7.55
C ILE A 92 -2.66 -13.39 7.61
N MET A 93 -2.33 -12.14 7.93
CA MET A 93 -3.29 -11.03 8.01
C MET A 93 -2.80 -9.87 7.15
N PRO A 94 -3.62 -9.29 6.27
CA PRO A 94 -3.25 -8.06 5.56
C PRO A 94 -3.15 -6.91 6.57
N LEU A 95 -2.11 -6.08 6.44
CA LEU A 95 -1.93 -4.87 7.24
C LEU A 95 -2.02 -3.65 6.32
N SER A 96 -2.94 -2.76 6.66
CA SER A 96 -3.12 -1.49 5.93
C SER A 96 -2.30 -0.39 6.59
N SER A 97 -1.75 0.52 5.79
CA SER A 97 -1.06 1.70 6.31
C SER A 97 -2.07 2.76 6.74
N HIS A 98 -1.97 3.27 7.97
CA HIS A 98 -2.74 4.46 8.40
C HIS A 98 -2.34 5.73 7.65
N ASN A 99 -1.13 5.75 7.07
CA ASN A 99 -0.63 6.83 6.22
C ASN A 99 -0.28 6.27 4.84
N PRO A 100 -1.28 6.00 3.99
CA PRO A 100 -1.04 5.34 2.73
C PRO A 100 -0.29 6.26 1.76
N ARG A 101 0.65 5.69 1.02
CA ARG A 101 1.40 6.40 -0.02
C ARG A 101 0.51 6.71 -1.21
N VAL A 102 0.53 7.97 -1.63
CA VAL A 102 -0.27 8.47 -2.74
C VAL A 102 0.64 9.10 -3.79
N LYS A 103 0.35 8.84 -5.07
CA LYS A 103 0.91 9.58 -6.21
C LYS A 103 -0.19 10.46 -6.82
N LEU A 104 0.09 11.76 -6.96
CA LEU A 104 -0.80 12.71 -7.62
C LEU A 104 -0.30 12.99 -9.04
N TYR A 105 -1.23 13.00 -10.00
CA TYR A 105 -0.99 13.37 -11.39
C TYR A 105 -2.01 14.40 -11.85
N TYR A 106 -1.55 15.34 -12.68
CA TYR A 106 -2.36 16.39 -13.26
C TYR A 106 -2.34 16.27 -14.77
N VAL A 107 -3.49 15.96 -15.36
CA VAL A 107 -3.61 15.72 -16.81
C VAL A 107 -4.51 16.81 -17.40
N PRO A 108 -4.01 17.62 -18.35
CA PRO A 108 -4.85 18.56 -19.10
C PRO A 108 -6.07 17.86 -19.71
N VAL A 109 -7.27 18.47 -19.61
CA VAL A 109 -8.52 17.82 -20.02
C VAL A 109 -8.54 17.46 -21.51
N ASP A 110 -7.91 18.27 -22.34
CA ASP A 110 -7.75 18.06 -23.78
C ASP A 110 -6.89 16.84 -24.13
N LYS A 111 -5.97 16.41 -23.25
CA LYS A 111 -5.16 15.20 -23.44
C LYS A 111 -5.90 13.89 -23.14
N LEU A 112 -7.16 13.96 -22.73
CA LEU A 112 -7.97 12.81 -22.34
C LEU A 112 -9.15 12.55 -23.29
N SER A 113 -9.05 13.00 -24.54
CA SER A 113 -10.20 13.20 -25.42
C SER A 113 -11.04 11.96 -25.74
N ASP A 114 -10.51 10.72 -25.70
CA ASP A 114 -11.29 9.55 -26.18
C ASP A 114 -11.15 8.24 -25.37
N GLN A 115 -10.35 8.21 -24.32
CA GLN A 115 -10.25 6.99 -23.51
C GLN A 115 -11.26 6.96 -22.37
N ARG A 116 -12.28 6.12 -22.56
CA ARG A 116 -13.14 5.69 -21.46
C ARG A 116 -12.25 4.91 -20.50
N PHE A 117 -11.90 5.52 -19.37
CA PHE A 117 -11.58 4.79 -18.14
C PHE A 117 -12.81 3.94 -17.80
N THR A 118 -12.94 2.80 -18.47
CA THR A 118 -14.08 1.91 -18.31
C THR A 118 -13.88 1.14 -17.03
N LYS A 119 -14.97 0.54 -16.52
CA LYS A 119 -14.89 -0.43 -15.42
C LYS A 119 -13.99 -1.64 -15.76
N ASN A 120 -13.61 -1.83 -17.02
CA ASN A 120 -12.82 -2.97 -17.48
C ASN A 120 -11.31 -2.67 -17.54
N SER A 121 -10.88 -1.41 -17.38
CA SER A 121 -9.46 -1.07 -17.36
C SER A 121 -8.84 -1.48 -16.03
N SER A 122 -7.66 -2.08 -16.07
CA SER A 122 -6.88 -2.44 -14.87
C SER A 122 -6.21 -1.21 -14.23
N TYR A 123 -5.82 -1.34 -12.96
CA TYR A 123 -5.04 -0.32 -12.25
C TYR A 123 -3.79 0.11 -13.04
N LYS A 124 -3.07 -0.88 -13.59
CA LYS A 124 -1.84 -0.67 -14.36
C LYS A 124 -2.09 0.16 -15.62
N GLU A 125 -3.09 -0.20 -16.41
CA GLU A 125 -3.40 0.51 -17.66
C GLU A 125 -3.78 1.96 -17.39
N ILE A 126 -4.57 2.20 -16.34
CA ILE A 126 -4.95 3.56 -15.93
C ILE A 126 -3.73 4.35 -15.47
N LEU A 127 -2.86 3.76 -14.65
CA LEU A 127 -1.64 4.41 -14.17
C LEU A 127 -0.71 4.79 -15.32
N TRP A 128 -0.41 3.85 -16.20
CA TRP A 128 0.47 4.05 -17.34
C TRP A 128 -0.03 5.20 -18.23
N PHE A 129 -1.31 5.15 -18.61
CA PHE A 129 -1.91 6.17 -19.46
C PHE A 129 -1.89 7.55 -18.80
N VAL A 130 -2.22 7.64 -17.51
CA VAL A 130 -2.17 8.90 -16.78
C VAL A 130 -0.75 9.45 -16.69
N GLN A 131 0.24 8.60 -16.42
CA GLN A 131 1.65 9.01 -16.37
C GLN A 131 2.12 9.59 -17.70
N GLU A 132 1.74 8.98 -18.83
CA GLU A 132 2.11 9.44 -20.17
C GLU A 132 1.52 10.82 -20.50
N LYS A 133 0.30 11.11 -20.04
CA LYS A 133 -0.41 12.36 -20.37
C LYS A 133 -0.24 13.46 -19.32
N ALA A 134 0.22 13.13 -18.12
CA ALA A 134 0.37 14.07 -17.02
C ALA A 134 1.41 15.17 -17.32
N VAL A 135 1.23 16.32 -16.69
CA VAL A 135 2.25 17.37 -16.65
C VAL A 135 3.44 16.88 -15.82
N ALA A 136 4.64 17.00 -16.38
CA ALA A 136 5.89 16.74 -15.68
C ALA A 136 6.20 17.89 -14.71
N ILE A 137 5.55 17.91 -13.55
CA ILE A 137 5.69 18.99 -12.55
C ILE A 137 7.12 19.18 -12.02
N ASN A 138 7.98 18.18 -12.19
CA ASN A 138 9.38 18.20 -11.78
C ASN A 138 10.33 18.77 -12.85
N ILE A 139 9.81 19.12 -14.03
CA ILE A 139 10.56 19.73 -15.12
C ILE A 139 9.97 21.13 -15.33
N PRO A 140 10.52 22.18 -14.69
CA PRO A 140 9.92 23.51 -14.64
C PRO A 140 9.52 24.07 -16.01
N GLU A 141 10.32 23.80 -17.04
CA GLU A 141 10.11 24.27 -18.42
C GLU A 141 8.86 23.64 -19.08
N GLN A 142 8.39 22.50 -18.58
CA GLN A 142 7.23 21.77 -19.09
C GLN A 142 5.95 22.08 -18.31
N VAL A 143 6.02 22.90 -17.27
CA VAL A 143 4.88 23.22 -16.41
C VAL A 143 4.06 24.37 -17.03
N PRO A 144 2.80 24.16 -17.41
CA PRO A 144 1.98 25.24 -17.95
C PRO A 144 1.66 26.28 -16.87
N HIS A 145 2.04 27.53 -17.13
CA HIS A 145 1.74 28.66 -16.24
C HIS A 145 0.39 29.32 -16.52
N LYS A 146 -0.27 28.98 -17.63
CA LYS A 146 -1.62 29.45 -17.93
C LYS A 146 -2.65 28.66 -17.16
N ARG A 147 -3.71 29.36 -16.74
CA ARG A 147 -4.86 28.73 -16.10
C ARG A 147 -5.55 27.84 -17.12
N GLN A 148 -5.77 26.58 -16.76
CA GLN A 148 -6.48 25.62 -17.61
C GLN A 148 -7.15 24.53 -16.77
N ASN A 149 -7.99 23.74 -17.44
CA ASN A 149 -8.72 22.63 -16.84
C ASN A 149 -7.84 21.37 -16.79
N TYR A 150 -7.80 20.73 -15.63
CA TYR A 150 -7.10 19.48 -15.38
C TYR A 150 -8.04 18.42 -14.82
N TRP A 151 -7.77 17.17 -15.19
CA TRP A 151 -8.07 16.03 -14.36
C TRP A 151 -6.96 15.83 -13.35
N ILE A 152 -7.34 15.69 -12.08
CA ILE A 152 -6.44 15.36 -10.98
C ILE A 152 -6.68 13.89 -10.65
N PHE A 153 -5.64 13.08 -10.73
CA PHE A 153 -5.68 11.68 -10.34
C PHE A 153 -4.86 11.48 -9.07
N ALA A 154 -5.44 10.76 -8.12
CA ALA A 154 -4.80 10.26 -6.92
C ALA A 154 -4.75 8.74 -6.97
N PHE A 155 -3.54 8.21 -7.06
CA PHE A 155 -3.28 6.77 -6.99
C PHE A 155 -2.81 6.43 -5.59
N VAL A 156 -3.63 5.69 -4.86
CA VAL A 156 -3.20 5.07 -3.61
C VAL A 156 -2.37 3.84 -3.96
N THR A 157 -1.12 3.84 -3.54
CA THR A 157 -0.14 2.79 -3.88
C THR A 157 0.03 1.77 -2.77
N ASP A 158 -0.44 2.05 -1.56
CA ASP A 158 -0.55 1.03 -0.51
C ASP A 158 -1.91 0.34 -0.60
N ARG A 159 -1.94 -0.98 -0.41
CA ARG A 159 -3.20 -1.72 -0.30
C ARG A 159 -3.87 -1.37 1.03
N LEU A 160 -5.15 -1.00 0.98
CA LEU A 160 -5.91 -0.61 2.15
C LEU A 160 -6.87 -1.70 2.63
N ALA A 161 -7.59 -1.39 3.71
CA ALA A 161 -8.66 -2.22 4.23
C ALA A 161 -9.82 -2.31 3.22
N LYS A 162 -10.63 -3.37 3.32
CA LYS A 162 -11.73 -3.62 2.36
C LYS A 162 -12.85 -2.57 2.43
N ASP A 163 -13.03 -2.00 3.61
CA ASP A 163 -14.00 -0.96 3.95
C ASP A 163 -13.43 0.46 3.77
N ALA A 164 -12.17 0.59 3.34
CA ALA A 164 -11.52 1.86 3.15
C ALA A 164 -12.31 2.80 2.22
N LYS A 165 -12.45 4.05 2.65
CA LYS A 165 -13.03 5.13 1.87
C LYS A 165 -11.95 6.15 1.53
N ILE A 166 -11.96 6.61 0.27
CA ILE A 166 -11.02 7.61 -0.23
C ILE A 166 -11.78 8.78 -0.80
N GLU A 167 -11.42 9.96 -0.31
CA GLU A 167 -11.92 11.24 -0.77
C GLU A 167 -10.78 12.11 -1.31
N LEU A 168 -11.09 12.94 -2.30
CA LEU A 168 -10.23 14.01 -2.75
C LEU A 168 -10.87 15.35 -2.38
N ARG A 169 -10.15 16.16 -1.60
CA ARG A 169 -10.60 17.47 -1.12
C ARG A 169 -9.71 18.58 -1.64
N ALA A 170 -10.29 19.73 -1.97
CA ALA A 170 -9.57 20.94 -2.36
C ALA A 170 -9.52 21.90 -1.16
N SER A 171 -8.38 22.54 -0.92
CA SER A 171 -8.21 23.44 0.21
C SER A 171 -7.30 24.61 -0.14
N LYS A 172 -7.53 25.77 0.49
CA LYS A 172 -6.58 26.89 0.48
C LYS A 172 -5.42 26.71 1.45
N SER A 173 -5.51 25.75 2.37
CA SER A 173 -4.46 25.45 3.36
C SER A 173 -3.75 24.14 3.01
N GLN A 174 -2.41 24.17 3.06
CA GLN A 174 -1.59 22.97 2.90
C GLN A 174 -1.78 21.98 4.06
N LYS A 175 -2.04 22.48 5.28
CA LYS A 175 -2.08 21.66 6.50
C LYS A 175 -3.48 21.12 6.79
N GLY A 176 -3.53 20.00 7.51
CA GLY A 176 -4.75 19.34 7.99
C GLY A 176 -5.60 18.70 6.89
N LEU A 177 -6.69 18.02 7.28
CA LEU A 177 -7.55 17.22 6.39
C LEU A 177 -8.82 17.95 5.90
N LYS A 178 -9.02 19.20 6.33
CA LYS A 178 -10.17 20.02 5.92
C LYS A 178 -10.00 20.54 4.49
N GLY A 179 -11.11 20.58 3.76
CA GLY A 179 -11.23 21.08 2.40
C GLY A 179 -12.60 20.77 1.81
N ASP A 180 -12.92 21.41 0.69
CA ASP A 180 -14.17 21.20 -0.03
C ASP A 180 -14.13 19.88 -0.79
N ASN A 181 -15.25 19.14 -0.77
CA ASN A 181 -15.37 17.90 -1.51
C ASN A 181 -15.34 18.19 -3.02
N THR A 182 -14.41 17.56 -3.75
CA THR A 182 -14.23 17.78 -5.19
C THR A 182 -15.22 16.98 -6.07
N LYS A 183 -16.20 16.29 -5.46
CA LYS A 183 -17.11 15.33 -6.13
C LYS A 183 -16.34 14.27 -6.91
N ALA A 184 -15.21 13.83 -6.34
CA ALA A 184 -14.33 12.88 -6.99
C ALA A 184 -15.00 11.52 -7.22
N LYS A 185 -14.62 10.86 -8.31
CA LYS A 185 -14.98 9.46 -8.57
C LYS A 185 -13.83 8.57 -8.15
N THR A 186 -14.13 7.56 -7.36
CA THR A 186 -13.16 6.58 -6.87
C THR A 186 -13.40 5.21 -7.51
N LEU A 187 -12.33 4.58 -7.98
CA LEU A 187 -12.29 3.21 -8.46
C LEU A 187 -11.48 2.37 -7.47
N ASN A 188 -11.95 1.16 -7.19
CA ASN A 188 -11.28 0.20 -6.32
C ASN A 188 -10.81 -1.01 -7.14
N PHE A 189 -9.52 -1.33 -7.03
CA PHE A 189 -8.86 -2.49 -7.62
C PHE A 189 -8.24 -3.28 -6.48
N ASP A 190 -8.92 -4.28 -5.92
CA ASP A 190 -8.42 -5.12 -4.82
C ASP A 190 -7.83 -4.36 -3.61
N ASN A 191 -8.50 -3.26 -3.25
CA ASN A 191 -8.15 -2.29 -2.22
C ASN A 191 -6.96 -1.37 -2.55
N TRP A 192 -6.60 -1.26 -3.82
CA TRP A 192 -5.89 -0.11 -4.36
C TRP A 192 -6.87 0.85 -5.02
N PHE A 193 -6.76 2.12 -4.66
CA PHE A 193 -7.75 3.11 -5.04
C PHE A 193 -7.18 4.09 -6.05
N ILE A 194 -8.01 4.45 -7.03
CA ILE A 194 -7.77 5.56 -7.93
C ILE A 194 -8.92 6.54 -7.77
N THR A 195 -8.63 7.74 -7.29
CA THR A 195 -9.61 8.81 -7.16
C THR A 195 -9.32 9.91 -8.17
N ARG A 196 -10.35 10.43 -8.83
CA ARG A 196 -10.19 11.53 -9.79
C ARG A 196 -11.23 12.61 -9.65
N ALA A 197 -10.81 13.85 -9.86
CA ALA A 197 -11.68 15.02 -9.95
C ALA A 197 -11.22 15.98 -11.03
N ARG A 198 -12.06 16.96 -11.37
CA ARG A 198 -11.69 18.08 -12.22
C ARG A 198 -11.30 19.28 -11.38
N GLY A 199 -10.37 20.09 -11.88
CA GLY A 199 -9.98 21.36 -11.29
C GLY A 199 -9.49 22.33 -12.34
N GLU A 200 -9.59 23.63 -12.04
CA GLU A 200 -9.12 24.69 -12.92
C GLU A 200 -8.10 25.54 -12.15
N PHE A 201 -6.85 25.50 -12.59
CA PHE A 201 -5.76 26.23 -11.92
C PHE A 201 -4.59 26.47 -12.87
N ALA A 202 -3.61 27.22 -12.39
CA ALA A 202 -2.29 27.39 -12.99
C ALA A 202 -1.23 27.02 -11.95
N PHE A 203 -0.15 26.40 -12.39
CA PHE A 203 0.95 26.07 -11.49
C PHE A 203 1.76 27.32 -11.13
N GLY A 204 2.25 27.38 -9.88
CA GLY A 204 3.14 28.44 -9.40
C GLY A 204 2.47 29.78 -9.05
N GLN A 205 1.15 29.90 -9.18
CA GLN A 205 0.41 31.13 -8.86
C GLN A 205 0.22 31.32 -7.35
N VAL A 206 -0.11 32.57 -6.95
CA VAL A 206 -0.31 32.98 -5.55
C VAL A 206 -1.56 32.32 -4.94
N ASP A 207 -2.63 32.16 -5.72
CA ASP A 207 -3.88 31.50 -5.30
C ASP A 207 -3.75 29.96 -5.37
N ARG A 208 -2.93 29.41 -4.47
CA ARG A 208 -2.65 27.98 -4.44
C ARG A 208 -3.86 27.18 -3.96
N VAL A 209 -4.24 26.18 -4.74
CA VAL A 209 -5.18 25.13 -4.34
C VAL A 209 -4.40 23.88 -3.98
N PHE A 210 -4.62 23.37 -2.77
CA PHE A 210 -4.04 22.12 -2.30
C PHE A 210 -5.07 21.00 -2.44
N TYR A 211 -4.68 19.94 -3.15
CA TYR A 211 -5.47 18.73 -3.26
C TYR A 211 -5.02 17.70 -2.23
N LYS A 212 -5.96 17.25 -1.40
CA LYS A 212 -5.73 16.37 -0.26
C LYS A 212 -6.47 15.06 -0.50
N VAL A 213 -5.74 13.96 -0.36
CA VAL A 213 -6.34 12.63 -0.34
C VAL A 213 -6.61 12.26 1.10
N VAL A 214 -7.88 12.11 1.44
CA VAL A 214 -8.33 11.74 2.79
C VAL A 214 -8.76 10.30 2.76
N TYR A 215 -8.19 9.53 3.69
CA TYR A 215 -8.50 8.13 3.93
C TYR A 215 -9.27 8.02 5.24
N SER A 216 -10.25 7.12 5.26
CA SER A 216 -10.87 6.63 6.47
C SER A 216 -11.20 5.14 6.35
N SER A 217 -11.12 4.42 7.45
CA SER A 217 -11.63 3.05 7.60
C SER A 217 -12.37 2.93 8.92
N ASP A 218 -13.40 2.08 8.95
CA ASP A 218 -14.12 1.77 10.18
C ASP A 218 -13.19 1.05 11.19
N SER A 219 -12.10 0.44 10.70
CA SER A 219 -11.05 -0.17 11.54
C SER A 219 -10.10 0.82 12.21
N ASP A 220 -10.13 2.12 11.86
CA ASP A 220 -9.36 3.16 12.57
C ASP A 220 -10.05 3.64 13.86
N VAL A 221 -11.24 3.10 14.20
CA VAL A 221 -12.06 3.48 15.36
C VAL A 221 -11.97 2.49 16.53
N SER A 222 -11.13 1.44 16.40
CA SER A 222 -10.96 0.41 17.44
C SER A 222 -9.62 0.48 18.15
#